data_AF-A0A437Q0U5-F1
#
_entry.id   AF-A0A437Q0U5-F1
#
_cell.length_a   1.000
_cell.length_b   1.000
_cell.length_c   1.000
_cell.angle_alpha   90.00
_cell.angle_beta   90.00
_cell.angle_gamma   90.00
#
_symmetry.space_group_name_H-M   'P 1'
#
loop_
_entity.id
_entity.type
_entity.pdbx_description
1 polymer ?
#
loop_
_entity_poly.entity_id
_entity_poly.type
_entity_poly.pdbx_seq_one_letter_code
_entity_poly.pdbx_strand_id
1 'polypeptide(L)'
;MTVEPDWWRPLRGVPHRGLWSPGTRCIGTRTHEAGLDFVAIRHGRPVVCVELRASAPFRLVATSVPTIAEARSTMQALVGQAPDLDMSTPCRQPLPVPDENPPSA
;
A
#
# COMPACT_ATOMS: atom_id res chain seq x y z
N MET A 1 -2.41 8.52 6.66
CA MET A 1 -2.22 8.53 5.17
C MET A 1 -0.85 9.11 4.81
N THR A 2 -0.14 8.56 3.83
CA THR A 2 1.20 9.00 3.41
C THR A 2 1.43 8.95 1.91
N VAL A 3 2.49 9.65 1.45
CA VAL A 3 3.10 9.44 0.13
C VAL A 3 4.44 8.74 0.32
N GLU A 4 4.64 7.64 -0.38
CA GLU A 4 5.93 6.96 -0.48
C GLU A 4 6.55 7.25 -1.85
N PRO A 5 7.76 7.83 -1.91
CA PRO A 5 8.42 8.08 -3.19
C PRO A 5 8.82 6.78 -3.90
N ASP A 6 9.14 5.75 -3.11
CA ASP A 6 9.60 4.46 -3.58
C ASP A 6 8.48 3.43 -3.57
N TRP A 7 8.17 2.89 -4.75
CA TRP A 7 7.04 1.98 -4.98
C TRP A 7 7.08 0.70 -4.15
N TRP A 8 8.27 0.23 -3.76
CA TRP A 8 8.44 -1.03 -3.03
C TRP A 8 8.22 -0.85 -1.52
N ARG A 9 8.45 0.35 -0.97
CA ARG A 9 8.30 0.62 0.46
C ARG A 9 6.92 0.26 1.02
N PRO A 10 5.77 0.49 0.35
CA PRO A 10 4.45 0.14 0.88
C PRO A 10 4.10 -1.35 0.78
N LEU A 11 4.92 -2.17 0.13
CA LEU A 11 4.68 -3.61 0.06
C LEU A 11 5.04 -4.26 1.41
N ARG A 12 4.00 -4.64 2.16
CA ARG A 12 4.11 -5.36 3.44
C ARG A 12 3.66 -6.80 3.29
N GLY A 13 4.11 -7.67 4.18
CA GLY A 13 3.70 -9.08 4.18
C GLY A 13 4.06 -9.80 2.89
N VAL A 14 3.30 -10.84 2.55
CA VAL A 14 3.54 -11.68 1.36
C VAL A 14 2.40 -11.55 0.34
N PRO A 15 2.65 -11.77 -0.96
CA PRO A 15 1.59 -11.84 -1.97
C PRO A 15 0.50 -12.86 -1.59
N HIS A 16 -0.78 -12.49 -1.71
CA HIS A 16 -1.90 -13.39 -1.43
C HIS A 16 -2.73 -13.71 -2.68
N ARG A 17 -3.37 -12.70 -3.28
CA ARG A 17 -4.13 -12.85 -4.54
C ARG A 17 -3.81 -11.71 -5.49
N GLY A 18 -3.70 -11.99 -6.78
CA GLY A 18 -3.54 -10.97 -7.82
C GLY A 18 -2.33 -11.17 -8.72
N LEU A 19 -1.98 -10.11 -9.44
CA LEU A 19 -0.89 -10.10 -10.41
C LEU A 19 0.36 -9.46 -9.83
N TRP A 20 1.44 -10.23 -9.80
CA TRP A 20 2.74 -9.83 -9.28
C TRP A 20 3.76 -9.96 -10.39
N SER A 21 4.07 -8.84 -11.04
CA SER A 21 5.08 -8.78 -12.11
C SER A 21 6.28 -7.99 -11.59
N PRO A 22 7.39 -8.68 -11.25
CA PRO A 22 8.60 -8.03 -10.77
C PRO A 22 9.03 -6.88 -11.67
N GLY A 23 9.45 -5.76 -11.07
CA GLY A 23 9.91 -4.58 -11.81
C GLY A 23 8.85 -3.85 -12.63
N THR A 24 7.57 -4.26 -12.60
CA THR A 24 6.56 -3.72 -13.51
C THR A 24 5.32 -3.22 -12.78
N ARG A 25 4.53 -4.14 -12.21
CA ARG A 25 3.28 -3.83 -11.52
C ARG A 25 2.92 -4.89 -10.49
N CYS A 26 2.27 -4.44 -9.44
CA CYS A 26 1.70 -5.28 -8.40
C CYS A 26 0.26 -4.87 -8.18
N ILE A 27 -0.68 -5.75 -8.50
CA ILE A 27 -2.12 -5.49 -8.35
C ILE A 27 -2.73 -6.68 -7.64
N GLY A 28 -3.21 -6.48 -6.42
CA GLY A 28 -3.75 -7.58 -5.64
C GLY A 28 -3.76 -7.31 -4.14
N THR A 29 -3.91 -8.38 -3.38
CA THR A 29 -3.85 -8.35 -1.92
C THR A 29 -2.57 -8.95 -1.39
N ARG A 30 -2.09 -8.40 -0.27
CA ARG A 30 -0.98 -8.95 0.52
C ARG A 30 -1.46 -9.28 1.91
N THR A 31 -0.98 -10.38 2.47
CA THR A 31 -1.35 -10.83 3.81
C THR A 31 -0.18 -10.68 4.77
N HIS A 32 -0.47 -10.27 6.01
CA HIS A 32 0.47 -10.13 7.10
C HIS A 32 -0.25 -10.37 8.45
N GLU A 33 0.48 -10.43 9.55
CA GLU A 33 -0.09 -10.76 10.88
C GLU A 33 -1.23 -9.83 11.30
N ALA A 34 -1.14 -8.53 10.97
CA ALA A 34 -2.20 -7.56 11.26
C ALA A 34 -3.42 -7.59 10.29
N GLY A 35 -3.41 -8.40 9.22
CA GLY A 35 -4.52 -8.51 8.27
C GLY A 35 -4.12 -8.47 6.79
N LEU A 36 -4.98 -7.88 5.97
CA LEU A 36 -4.83 -7.82 4.52
C LEU A 36 -4.62 -6.39 4.02
N ASP A 37 -3.67 -6.20 3.12
CA ASP A 37 -3.49 -4.97 2.36
C ASP A 37 -3.99 -5.16 0.93
N PHE A 38 -4.48 -4.09 0.32
CA PHE A 38 -4.74 -4.02 -1.12
C PHE A 38 -3.73 -3.08 -1.78
N VAL A 39 -3.10 -3.54 -2.86
CA VAL A 39 -2.11 -2.75 -3.60
C VAL A 39 -2.46 -2.71 -5.09
N ALA A 40 -2.29 -1.54 -5.68
CA ALA A 40 -2.37 -1.29 -7.12
C ALA A 40 -1.24 -0.33 -7.52
N ILE A 41 -0.04 -0.88 -7.60
CA ILE A 41 1.19 -0.09 -7.75
C ILE A 41 1.94 -0.42 -9.04
N ARG A 42 2.65 0.58 -9.54
CA ARG A 42 3.50 0.52 -10.73
C ARG A 42 4.93 0.89 -10.34
N HIS A 43 5.87 0.16 -10.90
CA HIS A 43 7.29 0.42 -10.70
C HIS A 43 7.67 1.87 -11.05
N GLY A 44 8.53 2.47 -10.21
CA GLY A 44 9.08 3.81 -10.43
C GLY A 44 8.08 4.96 -10.24
N ARG A 45 6.90 4.71 -9.67
CA ARG A 45 5.91 5.74 -9.37
C ARG A 45 5.73 5.94 -7.88
N PRO A 46 5.51 7.18 -7.42
CA PRO A 46 5.12 7.43 -6.04
C PRO A 46 3.80 6.74 -5.73
N VAL A 47 3.62 6.38 -4.47
CA VAL A 47 2.47 5.63 -3.99
C VAL A 47 1.78 6.39 -2.87
N VAL A 48 0.47 6.57 -3.03
CA VAL A 48 -0.41 7.04 -1.96
C VAL A 48 -0.82 5.85 -1.12
N CYS A 49 -0.60 5.95 0.19
CA CYS A 49 -0.86 4.90 1.16
C CYS A 49 -1.95 5.37 2.13
N VAL A 50 -3.05 4.64 2.18
CA VAL A 50 -4.22 4.96 3.00
C VAL A 50 -4.45 3.83 3.99
N GLU A 51 -4.22 4.09 5.28
CA GLU A 51 -4.60 3.14 6.33
C GLU A 51 -6.09 3.26 6.63
N LEU A 52 -6.71 2.11 6.84
CA LEU A 52 -8.13 2.01 7.12
C LEU A 52 -8.35 1.53 8.56
N ARG A 53 -9.50 1.89 9.12
CA ARG A 53 -9.91 1.45 10.46
C ARG A 53 -10.01 -0.07 10.54
N ALA A 54 -9.93 -0.60 11.77
CA ALA A 54 -9.90 -2.03 12.00
C ALA A 54 -11.14 -2.82 11.55
N SER A 55 -12.27 -2.14 11.36
CA SER A 55 -13.50 -2.72 10.82
C SER A 55 -13.48 -2.89 9.30
N ALA A 56 -12.54 -2.26 8.58
CA ALA A 56 -12.42 -2.36 7.15
C ALA A 56 -11.85 -3.73 6.72
N PRO A 57 -12.20 -4.22 5.51
CA PRO A 57 -11.68 -5.50 4.99
C PRO A 57 -10.18 -5.47 4.69
N PHE A 58 -9.61 -4.28 4.52
CA PHE A 58 -8.17 -4.07 4.33
C PHE A 58 -7.62 -3.16 5.42
N ARG A 59 -6.35 -3.35 5.79
CA ARG A 59 -5.59 -2.48 6.69
C ARG A 59 -4.96 -1.31 5.95
N LEU A 60 -4.61 -1.52 4.68
CA LEU A 60 -4.04 -0.50 3.81
C LEU A 60 -4.59 -0.62 2.39
N VAL A 61 -4.80 0.52 1.75
CA VAL A 61 -4.90 0.66 0.30
C VAL A 61 -3.70 1.47 -0.18
N ALA A 62 -2.88 0.87 -1.06
CA ALA A 62 -1.72 1.51 -1.66
C ALA A 62 -1.88 1.62 -3.18
N THR A 63 -1.82 2.83 -3.72
CA THR A 63 -2.02 3.06 -5.16
C THR A 63 -0.95 3.98 -5.75
N SER A 64 -0.42 3.61 -6.92
CA SER A 64 0.52 4.49 -7.62
C SER A 64 -0.19 5.69 -8.23
N VAL A 65 0.47 6.83 -8.13
CA VAL A 65 0.05 8.07 -8.78
C VAL A 65 1.16 8.56 -9.73
N PRO A 66 0.82 9.28 -10.80
CA PRO A 66 1.82 9.74 -11.77
C PRO A 66 2.95 10.60 -11.19
N THR A 67 2.64 11.50 -10.26
CA THR A 67 3.62 12.44 -9.69
C THR A 67 3.44 12.66 -8.19
N ILE A 68 4.48 13.16 -7.50
CA ILE A 68 4.39 13.54 -6.08
C ILE A 68 3.39 14.68 -5.86
N ALA A 69 3.27 15.61 -6.82
CA ALA A 69 2.30 16.69 -6.74
C ALA A 69 0.86 16.15 -6.77
N GLU A 70 0.59 15.21 -7.67
CA GLU A 70 -0.71 14.52 -7.73
C GLU A 70 -0.96 13.70 -6.47
N ALA A 71 0.06 13.03 -5.92
CA ALA A 71 -0.06 12.31 -4.65
C ALA A 71 -0.59 13.20 -3.52
N ARG A 72 -0.03 14.41 -3.39
CA ARG A 72 -0.45 15.40 -2.39
C ARG A 72 -1.87 15.90 -2.65
N SER A 73 -2.22 16.16 -3.92
CA SER A 73 -3.56 16.58 -4.29
C SER A 73 -4.60 15.49 -3.98
N THR A 74 -4.29 14.22 -4.29
CA THR A 74 -5.12 13.06 -3.93
C THR A 74 -5.30 12.93 -2.42
N MET A 75 -4.23 13.14 -1.63
CA MET A 75 -4.34 13.18 -0.16
C MET A 75 -5.32 14.25 0.32
N GLN A 76 -5.18 15.48 -0.17
CA GLN A 76 -6.04 16.59 0.23
C GLN A 76 -7.51 16.34 -0.13
N ALA A 77 -7.77 15.79 -1.32
CA ALA A 77 -9.12 15.44 -1.74
C ALA A 77 -9.75 14.36 -0.85
N LEU A 78 -8.98 13.31 -0.49
CA LEU A 78 -9.48 12.21 0.32
C LEU A 78 -9.82 12.61 1.76
N VAL A 79 -9.06 13.54 2.36
CA VAL A 79 -9.39 14.10 3.68
C VAL A 79 -10.81 14.68 3.70
N GLY A 80 -11.23 15.35 2.62
CA GLY A 80 -12.56 15.96 2.54
C GLY A 80 -13.70 14.99 2.20
N GLN A 81 -13.39 13.84 1.60
CA GLN A 81 -14.38 12.92 1.03
C GLN A 81 -14.54 11.61 1.80
N ALA A 82 -13.58 11.25 2.65
CA ALA A 82 -13.55 9.97 3.36
C ALA A 82 -13.26 10.18 4.85
N PRO A 83 -14.26 10.57 5.65
CA PRO A 83 -14.09 10.86 7.08
C PRO A 83 -13.76 9.61 7.92
N ASP A 84 -14.01 8.42 7.38
CA ASP A 84 -13.72 7.15 8.05
C ASP A 84 -12.29 6.64 7.87
N LEU A 85 -11.44 7.38 7.16
CA LEU A 85 -10.02 7.06 7.09
C LEU A 85 -9.38 7.19 8.47
N ASP A 86 -8.46 6.28 8.77
CA ASP A 86 -7.62 6.43 9.94
C ASP A 86 -6.46 7.37 9.61
N MET A 87 -6.60 8.61 10.04
CA MET A 87 -5.55 9.63 9.94
C MET A 87 -4.73 9.77 11.23
N SER A 88 -5.14 9.05 12.29
CA SER A 88 -4.56 9.14 13.63
C SER A 88 -3.39 8.19 13.84
N THR A 89 -3.30 7.12 13.05
CA THR A 89 -2.20 6.17 13.14
C THR A 89 -0.93 6.75 12.51
N PRO A 90 0.12 7.02 13.31
CA PRO A 90 1.41 7.41 12.78
C PRO A 90 2.01 6.25 12.00
N CYS A 91 2.57 6.59 10.86
CA CYS A 91 3.03 5.68 9.82
C CYS A 91 3.93 4.55 10.34
N ARG A 92 3.68 3.34 9.84
CA ARG A 92 4.60 2.19 9.78
C ARG A 92 5.24 1.79 11.11
N GLN A 93 4.62 0.83 11.79
CA GLN A 93 5.45 -0.23 12.38
C GLN A 93 5.98 -1.06 11.19
N PRO A 94 7.31 -1.19 11.00
CA PRO A 94 7.83 -2.17 10.06
C PRO A 94 7.39 -3.55 10.56
N LEU A 95 6.39 -4.13 9.91
CA LEU A 95 6.09 -5.53 10.12
C LEU A 95 7.21 -6.32 9.46
N PRO A 96 7.78 -7.34 10.14
CA PRO A 96 8.81 -8.17 9.53
C PRO A 96 8.26 -8.73 8.22
N VAL A 97 8.91 -8.38 7.11
CA VAL A 97 8.60 -8.94 5.79
C VAL A 97 9.52 -10.14 5.64
N PRO A 98 8.98 -11.38 5.56
CA PRO A 98 9.81 -12.52 5.18
C PRO A 98 10.46 -12.24 3.82
N ASP A 99 11.71 -12.64 3.64
CA ASP A 99 12.38 -12.54 2.34
C ASP A 99 11.48 -13.14 1.24
N GLU A 100 11.22 -12.37 0.18
CA GLU A 100 10.51 -12.85 -1.02
C GLU A 100 11.43 -13.79 -1.81
N ASN A 101 11.82 -14.93 -1.23
CA ASN A 101 12.43 -16.01 -1.98
C ASN A 101 11.32 -16.84 -2.63
N PRO A 102 11.34 -17.07 -3.96
CA PRO A 102 10.49 -18.10 -4.54
C PRO A 102 10.85 -19.46 -3.91
N PRO A 103 9.91 -20.41 -3.79
CA PRO A 103 10.28 -21.79 -3.50
C PRO A 103 11.31 -22.20 -4.55
N SER A 104 12.48 -22.64 -4.08
CA SER A 104 13.48 -23.26 -4.93
C SER A 104 12.85 -24.43 -5.67
N ALA A 105 13.25 -24.60 -6.93
CA ALA A 105 12.75 -25.57 -7.90
C ALA A 105 12.60 -27.00 -7.35
#